data_AF-A0A3S2UYQ3-F1
#
_entry.id   AF-A0A3S2UYQ3-F1
#
_cell.length_a   1.000
_cell.length_b   1.000
_cell.length_c   1.000
_cell.angle_alpha   90.00
_cell.angle_beta   90.00
_cell.angle_gamma   90.00
#
_symmetry.space_group_name_H-M   'P 1'
#
loop_
_entity.id
_entity.type
_entity.pdbx_description
1 polymer ?
#
loop_
_entity_poly.entity_id
_entity_poly.type
_entity_poly.pdbx_seq_one_letter_code
_entity_poly.pdbx_strand_id
1 'polypeptide(L)'
;MRTRSAAAAALAPSPIPSARASAPRHRVDSAMPPPLQVWTDRFWAAPCPRVRTVPRAVAAALRLSFLPPWEPPMRPLASLVGAAMALALSVPALAQTAPAAAFDPALAQRTGANENGMRAYVLVLLKSSETPVPKGEARDAMFRGHFANMKRLAEAGVLVMAGPLDGQQGRRGLFVMAVPDIDSAKAHVATDPVIAQGEMVAEYHRFYSSAALMLIPELGPKLTAKPM
;
A
#
# COMPACT_ATOMS: atom_id res chain seq x y z
N MET A 1 -17.18 -48.30 58.00
CA MET A 1 -16.08 -48.36 58.98
C MET A 1 -14.77 -48.54 58.19
N ARG A 2 -13.81 -47.60 58.34
CA ARG A 2 -12.41 -47.59 57.83
C ARG A 2 -12.24 -47.51 56.30
N THR A 3 -11.97 -46.36 55.66
CA THR A 3 -10.82 -45.42 55.65
C THR A 3 -9.50 -45.95 55.08
N ARG A 4 -8.88 -45.08 54.24
CA ARG A 4 -7.48 -45.00 53.75
C ARG A 4 -7.18 -45.79 52.47
N SER A 5 -6.38 -45.33 51.52
CA SER A 5 -5.54 -44.13 51.40
C SER A 5 -5.27 -43.86 49.92
N ALA A 6 -5.23 -42.58 49.57
CA ALA A 6 -4.63 -42.10 48.32
C ALA A 6 -3.12 -42.38 48.30
N ALA A 7 -2.59 -42.71 47.12
CA ALA A 7 -1.19 -42.55 46.77
C ALA A 7 -1.16 -41.89 45.38
N ALA A 8 -0.91 -40.58 45.40
CA ALA A 8 -0.68 -39.77 44.21
C ALA A 8 0.74 -40.08 43.71
N ALA A 9 0.85 -40.73 42.56
CA ALA A 9 2.10 -40.85 41.83
C ALA A 9 2.28 -39.58 40.99
N ALA A 10 3.19 -38.71 41.41
CA ALA A 10 3.61 -37.53 40.66
C ALA A 10 4.33 -37.98 39.39
N LEU A 11 3.71 -37.72 38.23
CA LEU A 11 4.31 -37.95 36.92
C LEU A 11 5.26 -36.78 36.62
N ALA A 12 6.57 -37.03 36.69
CA ALA A 12 7.58 -36.09 36.23
C ALA A 12 7.49 -35.92 34.70
N PRO A 13 7.60 -34.70 34.14
CA PRO A 13 7.58 -34.51 32.69
C PRO A 13 8.89 -34.97 32.06
N SER A 14 8.79 -35.86 31.08
CA SER A 14 9.91 -36.32 30.25
C SER A 14 10.57 -35.17 29.48
N PRO A 15 11.91 -35.17 29.31
CA PRO A 15 12.62 -34.15 28.55
C PRO A 15 12.31 -34.27 27.05
N ILE A 16 11.94 -33.14 26.43
CA ILE A 16 11.70 -33.00 24.99
C ILE A 16 13.04 -33.17 24.24
N PRO A 17 13.17 -34.12 23.30
CA PRO A 17 14.37 -34.24 22.49
C PRO A 17 14.45 -33.08 21.48
N SER A 18 15.53 -32.30 21.58
CA SER A 18 15.91 -31.28 20.60
C SER A 18 16.34 -31.97 19.30
N ALA A 19 15.43 -32.08 18.35
CA ALA A 19 15.70 -32.60 17.01
C ALA A 19 15.80 -31.44 16.03
N ARG A 20 17.04 -31.08 15.71
CA ARG A 20 17.44 -30.19 14.62
C ARG A 20 17.15 -30.92 13.30
N ALA A 21 15.90 -30.92 12.85
CA ALA A 21 15.50 -31.46 11.57
C ALA A 21 15.56 -30.35 10.51
N SER A 22 16.56 -30.43 9.64
CA SER A 22 16.67 -29.64 8.42
C SER A 22 15.46 -29.94 7.53
N ALA A 23 14.46 -29.08 7.54
CA ALA A 23 13.30 -29.19 6.65
C ALA A 23 13.76 -29.10 5.18
N PRO A 24 13.22 -29.93 4.27
CA PRO A 24 13.51 -29.81 2.85
C PRO A 24 13.02 -28.46 2.35
N ARG A 25 13.90 -27.71 1.67
CA ARG A 25 13.51 -26.47 0.98
C ARG A 25 12.52 -26.86 -0.11
N HIS A 26 11.23 -26.70 0.15
CA HIS A 26 10.22 -26.66 -0.89
C HIS A 26 10.59 -25.51 -1.83
N ARG A 27 11.12 -25.86 -3.01
CA ARG A 27 11.19 -24.95 -4.14
C ARG A 27 9.74 -24.69 -4.53
N VAL A 28 9.18 -23.58 -4.02
CA VAL A 28 7.94 -23.03 -4.55
C VAL A 28 8.23 -22.73 -6.01
N ASP A 29 7.61 -23.45 -6.93
CA ASP A 29 7.62 -23.08 -8.35
C ASP A 29 6.90 -21.74 -8.48
N SER A 30 7.68 -20.70 -8.29
CA SER A 30 7.31 -19.28 -8.21
C SER A 30 7.21 -18.67 -9.61
N ALA A 31 7.05 -19.51 -10.63
CA ALA A 31 7.04 -19.07 -12.01
C ALA A 31 5.71 -18.35 -12.29
N MET A 32 5.78 -17.02 -12.25
CA MET A 32 4.68 -16.12 -12.58
C MET A 32 4.16 -16.43 -14.00
N PRO A 33 2.84 -16.53 -14.22
CA PRO A 33 2.31 -16.83 -15.55
C PRO A 33 2.67 -15.72 -16.56
N PRO A 34 2.87 -16.06 -17.84
CA PRO A 34 3.42 -15.18 -18.87
C PRO A 34 2.77 -13.78 -19.00
N PRO A 35 1.43 -13.59 -18.91
CA PRO A 35 0.86 -12.26 -19.05
C PRO A 35 1.23 -11.29 -17.91
N LEU A 36 1.58 -11.79 -16.72
CA LEU A 36 2.05 -10.95 -15.62
C LEU A 36 3.55 -10.62 -15.75
N GLN A 37 4.34 -11.53 -16.34
CA GLN A 37 5.77 -11.29 -16.63
C GLN A 37 5.97 -10.18 -17.67
N VAL A 38 5.12 -10.10 -18.70
CA VAL A 38 5.22 -9.02 -19.72
C VAL A 38 5.05 -7.63 -19.10
N TRP A 39 4.29 -7.51 -18.00
CA TRP A 39 4.07 -6.24 -17.31
C TRP A 39 5.30 -5.81 -16.50
N THR A 40 6.02 -6.76 -15.87
CA THR A 40 7.24 -6.46 -15.10
C THR A 40 8.33 -5.89 -15.99
N ASP A 41 8.50 -6.48 -17.17
CA ASP A 41 9.65 -6.18 -18.05
C ASP A 41 9.47 -4.90 -18.86
N ARG A 42 8.22 -4.46 -19.11
CA ARG A 42 7.96 -3.30 -19.98
C ARG A 42 7.54 -2.03 -19.24
N PHE A 43 6.78 -2.15 -18.15
CA PHE A 43 6.28 -0.99 -17.41
C PHE A 43 7.18 -0.61 -16.25
N TRP A 44 7.79 -1.61 -15.59
CA TRP A 44 8.49 -1.40 -14.33
C TRP A 44 10.03 -1.52 -14.42
N ALA A 45 10.55 -2.27 -15.40
CA ALA A 45 11.97 -2.24 -15.74
C ALA A 45 12.39 -0.97 -16.53
N ALA A 46 11.43 -0.10 -16.89
CA ALA A 46 11.74 1.19 -17.48
C ALA A 46 12.25 2.14 -16.38
N PRO A 47 13.47 2.72 -16.48
CA PRO A 47 13.93 3.71 -15.53
C PRO A 47 12.89 4.85 -15.45
N CYS A 48 12.53 5.28 -14.23
CA CYS A 48 11.55 6.35 -14.00
C CYS A 48 11.77 7.48 -15.01
N PRO A 49 10.76 7.86 -15.82
CA PRO A 49 10.94 8.90 -16.82
C PRO A 49 11.33 10.19 -16.10
N ARG A 50 12.51 10.73 -16.44
CA ARG A 50 12.91 12.07 -16.02
C ARG A 50 11.80 13.04 -16.42
N VAL A 51 11.18 13.67 -15.43
CA VAL A 51 10.16 14.70 -15.63
C VAL A 51 10.78 15.80 -16.52
N ARG A 52 10.34 15.90 -17.77
CA ARG A 52 10.61 17.07 -18.61
C ARG A 52 9.67 18.18 -18.12
N THR A 53 10.17 19.08 -17.29
CA THR A 53 9.42 20.26 -16.86
C THR A 53 9.33 21.28 -17.99
N VAL A 54 8.11 21.62 -18.40
CA VAL A 54 7.83 22.80 -19.22
C VAL A 54 7.96 24.04 -18.33
N PRO A 55 8.73 25.08 -18.71
CA PRO A 55 8.84 26.28 -17.88
C PRO A 55 7.52 27.05 -17.91
N ARG A 56 6.94 27.23 -16.72
CA ARG A 56 5.76 28.05 -16.49
C ARG A 56 6.24 29.50 -16.35
N ALA A 57 6.14 30.28 -17.44
CA ALA A 57 6.46 31.70 -17.42
C ALA A 57 5.53 32.42 -16.42
N VAL A 58 6.16 33.07 -15.44
CA VAL A 58 5.51 33.71 -14.29
C VAL A 58 4.83 35.00 -14.74
N ALA A 59 3.55 35.13 -14.44
CA ALA A 59 2.83 36.39 -14.40
C ALA A 59 3.41 37.27 -13.28
N ALA A 60 4.13 38.33 -13.65
CA ALA A 60 4.51 39.40 -12.72
C ALA A 60 4.69 40.71 -13.51
N ALA A 61 3.57 41.30 -13.95
CA ALA A 61 3.53 42.66 -14.44
C ALA A 61 2.28 43.33 -13.90
N LEU A 62 2.38 44.00 -12.75
CA LEU A 62 1.67 45.25 -12.44
C LEU A 62 2.04 45.69 -11.02
N ARG A 63 2.82 46.76 -10.92
CA ARG A 63 2.80 47.79 -9.87
C ARG A 63 3.81 48.86 -10.28
N LEU A 64 3.44 49.67 -11.27
CA LEU A 64 4.13 50.93 -11.55
C LEU A 64 3.59 51.97 -10.57
N SER A 65 4.47 52.46 -9.72
CA SER A 65 4.23 53.47 -8.70
C SER A 65 3.88 54.83 -9.32
N PHE A 66 2.80 55.43 -8.84
CA PHE A 66 2.53 56.87 -8.95
C PHE A 66 3.44 57.64 -7.98
N LEU A 67 4.28 58.55 -8.48
CA LEU A 67 4.80 59.67 -7.70
C LEU A 67 4.70 61.00 -8.50
N PRO A 68 4.29 62.11 -7.85
CA PRO A 68 4.04 63.42 -8.49
C PRO A 68 5.29 64.31 -8.63
N PRO A 69 5.20 65.45 -9.37
CA PRO A 69 6.35 66.18 -9.89
C PRO A 69 6.76 67.36 -9.01
N TRP A 70 8.06 67.45 -8.71
CA TRP A 70 8.75 68.72 -8.47
C TRP A 70 10.26 68.51 -8.71
N GLU A 71 10.83 69.24 -9.67
CA GLU A 71 12.29 69.37 -9.85
C GLU A 71 12.75 70.72 -9.28
N PRO A 72 14.04 70.84 -8.92
CA PRO A 72 14.84 71.84 -9.62
C PRO A 72 16.24 71.33 -10.05
N PRO A 73 16.95 72.08 -10.91
CA PRO A 73 17.87 71.54 -11.91
C PRO A 73 19.33 71.56 -11.46
N MET A 74 20.16 70.67 -12.04
CA MET A 74 21.50 71.00 -12.59
C MET A 74 22.24 69.73 -13.09
N ARG A 75 22.33 69.61 -14.42
CA ARG A 75 23.51 69.26 -15.27
C ARG A 75 24.24 67.89 -15.11
N PRO A 76 24.91 67.42 -16.20
CA PRO A 76 24.84 66.02 -16.61
C PRO A 76 26.05 65.20 -16.17
N LEU A 77 25.83 64.19 -15.33
CA LEU A 77 26.71 63.03 -15.21
C LEU A 77 26.01 61.84 -15.84
N ALA A 78 25.83 61.94 -17.16
CA ALA A 78 25.59 60.78 -17.99
C ALA A 78 26.81 59.86 -17.91
N SER A 79 26.54 58.57 -17.77
CA SER A 79 27.49 57.47 -18.01
C SER A 79 28.30 56.96 -16.81
N LEU A 80 27.68 56.64 -15.66
CA LEU A 80 28.28 55.69 -14.71
C LEU A 80 27.29 54.92 -13.81
N VAL A 81 25.99 54.90 -14.12
CA VAL A 81 24.98 54.10 -13.38
C VAL A 81 24.48 52.89 -14.20
N GLY A 82 24.72 52.88 -15.52
CA GLY A 82 24.30 51.78 -16.40
C GLY A 82 25.09 50.47 -16.25
N ALA A 83 26.24 50.49 -15.57
CA ALA A 83 27.11 49.31 -15.44
C ALA A 83 26.84 48.46 -14.18
N ALA A 84 26.17 48.99 -13.15
CA ALA A 84 25.88 48.26 -11.92
C ALA A 84 24.57 47.45 -11.97
N MET A 85 23.68 47.74 -12.93
CA MET A 85 22.38 47.05 -13.09
C MET A 85 22.38 45.96 -14.17
N ALA A 86 23.55 45.66 -14.77
CA ALA A 86 23.73 44.58 -15.73
C ALA A 86 24.56 43.40 -15.18
N LEU A 87 25.08 43.51 -13.94
CA LEU A 87 25.94 42.51 -13.31
C LEU A 87 25.23 41.76 -12.15
N ALA A 88 23.92 41.54 -12.25
CA ALA A 88 23.14 40.79 -11.25
C ALA A 88 22.31 39.63 -11.86
N LEU A 89 22.49 39.30 -13.14
CA LEU A 89 21.70 38.27 -13.83
C LEU A 89 22.44 36.95 -14.13
N SER A 90 23.63 36.74 -13.55
CA SER A 90 24.38 35.49 -13.72
C SER A 90 24.47 34.67 -12.43
N VAL A 91 23.34 34.53 -11.72
CA VAL A 91 23.19 33.40 -10.79
C VAL A 91 22.86 32.18 -11.65
N PRO A 92 23.77 31.20 -11.84
CA PRO A 92 23.35 29.93 -12.38
C PRO A 92 22.32 29.38 -11.40
N ALA A 93 21.09 29.23 -11.85
CA ALA A 93 20.10 28.45 -11.12
C ALA A 93 20.71 27.05 -10.97
N LEU A 94 21.21 26.74 -9.77
CA LEU A 94 21.45 25.36 -9.35
C LEU A 94 20.09 24.68 -9.47
N ALA A 95 19.87 24.01 -10.59
CA ALA A 95 18.82 23.04 -10.73
C ALA A 95 19.06 22.04 -9.60
N GLN A 96 18.27 22.15 -8.53
CA GLN A 96 18.20 21.12 -7.50
C GLN A 96 17.76 19.85 -8.22
N THR A 97 18.73 19.02 -8.59
CA THR A 97 18.46 17.64 -8.95
C THR A 97 17.92 17.04 -7.66
N ALA A 98 16.59 16.94 -7.55
CA ALA A 98 15.98 16.21 -6.45
C ALA A 98 16.70 14.85 -6.38
N PRO A 99 17.30 14.48 -5.25
CA PRO A 99 17.97 13.19 -5.16
C PRO A 99 16.94 12.13 -5.55
N ALA A 100 17.32 11.25 -6.48
CA ALA A 100 16.54 10.05 -6.75
C ALA A 100 16.30 9.38 -5.38
N ALA A 101 15.04 9.03 -5.09
CA ALA A 101 14.69 8.42 -3.81
C ALA A 101 15.64 7.25 -3.55
N ALA A 102 16.44 7.35 -2.49
CA ALA A 102 17.44 6.35 -2.17
C ALA A 102 16.75 5.03 -1.82
N PHE A 103 17.28 3.92 -2.35
CA PHE A 103 16.80 2.58 -2.01
C PHE A 103 16.95 2.33 -0.50
N ASP A 104 15.85 1.90 0.14
CA ASP A 104 15.82 1.51 1.56
C ASP A 104 15.72 -0.02 1.68
N PRO A 105 16.83 -0.71 2.01
CA PRO A 105 16.84 -2.18 2.10
C PRO A 105 15.98 -2.71 3.26
N ALA A 106 15.87 -1.97 4.37
CA ALA A 106 15.07 -2.39 5.51
C ALA A 106 13.58 -2.32 5.17
N LEU A 107 13.17 -1.26 4.46
CA LEU A 107 11.79 -1.14 3.98
C LEU A 107 11.44 -2.21 2.94
N ALA A 108 12.34 -2.48 2.00
CA ALA A 108 12.16 -3.52 1.00
C ALA A 108 11.97 -4.90 1.66
N GLN A 109 12.82 -5.23 2.65
CA GLN A 109 12.70 -6.48 3.41
C GLN A 109 11.37 -6.56 4.18
N ARG A 110 11.00 -5.51 4.91
CA ARG A 110 9.75 -5.46 5.71
C ARG A 110 8.50 -5.63 4.85
N THR A 111 8.50 -5.07 3.65
CA THR A 111 7.35 -5.12 2.73
C THR A 111 7.33 -6.38 1.86
N GLY A 112 8.38 -7.22 1.92
CA GLY A 112 8.53 -8.40 1.06
C GLY A 112 8.73 -8.05 -0.41
N ALA A 113 9.35 -6.90 -0.67
CA ALA A 113 9.64 -6.44 -2.02
C ALA A 113 10.76 -7.26 -2.66
N ASN A 114 10.62 -7.57 -3.94
CA ASN A 114 11.75 -8.07 -4.75
C ASN A 114 12.67 -6.92 -5.21
N GLU A 115 13.66 -7.24 -6.04
CA GLU A 115 14.62 -6.27 -6.60
C GLU A 115 13.98 -5.08 -7.32
N ASN A 116 12.76 -5.28 -7.82
CA ASN A 116 11.98 -4.26 -8.48
C ASN A 116 11.09 -3.48 -7.51
N GLY A 117 11.03 -3.77 -6.21
CA GLY A 117 10.05 -3.10 -5.32
C GLY A 117 8.63 -3.66 -5.44
N MET A 118 8.48 -4.86 -6.02
CA MET A 118 7.20 -5.50 -6.34
C MET A 118 6.98 -6.74 -5.48
N ARG A 119 5.72 -7.15 -5.35
CA ARG A 119 5.30 -8.31 -4.55
C ARG A 119 4.09 -9.02 -5.18
N ALA A 120 4.04 -10.34 -5.02
CA ALA A 120 2.88 -11.15 -5.37
C ALA A 120 1.83 -11.12 -4.25
N TYR A 121 0.58 -11.00 -4.67
CA TYR A 121 -0.62 -10.96 -3.85
C TYR A 121 -1.71 -11.83 -4.50
N VAL A 122 -2.80 -12.01 -3.77
CA VAL A 122 -4.06 -12.53 -4.34
C VAL A 122 -5.12 -11.45 -4.23
N LEU A 123 -5.71 -11.11 -5.36
CA LEU A 123 -6.90 -10.27 -5.45
C LEU A 123 -8.13 -11.16 -5.31
N VAL A 124 -9.04 -10.77 -4.41
CA VAL A 124 -10.31 -11.46 -4.21
C VAL A 124 -11.42 -10.49 -4.54
N LEU A 125 -12.23 -10.83 -5.56
CA LEU A 125 -13.43 -10.10 -5.92
C LEU A 125 -14.63 -10.77 -5.27
N LEU A 126 -15.42 -10.01 -4.53
CA LEU A 126 -16.62 -10.49 -3.85
C LEU A 126 -17.85 -10.12 -4.67
N LYS A 127 -18.63 -11.12 -5.06
CA LYS A 127 -19.87 -10.96 -5.83
C LYS A 127 -21.07 -11.42 -5.03
N SER A 128 -22.22 -10.78 -5.24
CA SER A 128 -23.48 -11.29 -4.72
C SER A 128 -23.72 -12.72 -5.23
N SER A 129 -24.23 -13.59 -4.37
CA SER A 129 -24.77 -14.87 -4.81
C SER A 129 -26.15 -14.71 -5.46
N GLU A 130 -26.60 -15.76 -6.14
CA GLU A 130 -27.95 -15.85 -6.73
C GLU A 130 -29.04 -16.02 -5.66
N THR A 131 -28.68 -16.46 -4.46
CA THR A 131 -29.58 -16.71 -3.33
C THR A 131 -29.13 -15.95 -2.09
N PRO A 132 -29.24 -14.61 -2.07
CA PRO A 132 -28.84 -13.81 -0.93
C PRO A 132 -29.77 -14.06 0.27
N VAL A 133 -29.21 -13.92 1.46
CA VAL A 133 -29.95 -14.03 2.72
C VAL A 133 -30.92 -12.83 2.83
N PRO A 134 -32.19 -13.06 3.21
CA PRO A 134 -33.14 -11.97 3.44
C PRO A 134 -32.62 -10.97 4.48
N LYS A 135 -33.02 -9.70 4.34
CA LYS A 135 -32.69 -8.67 5.33
C LYS A 135 -33.31 -9.04 6.69
N GLY A 136 -32.53 -8.85 7.76
CA GLY A 136 -32.95 -9.15 9.13
C GLY A 136 -31.74 -9.34 10.05
N GLU A 137 -32.01 -9.63 11.32
CA GLU A 137 -30.99 -9.73 12.36
C GLU A 137 -29.91 -10.77 12.06
N ALA A 138 -30.29 -11.89 11.42
CA ALA A 138 -29.36 -12.94 11.01
C ALA A 138 -28.35 -12.43 9.97
N ARG A 139 -28.82 -11.65 9.00
CA ARG A 139 -27.96 -11.03 7.98
C ARG A 139 -27.02 -10.00 8.61
N ASP A 140 -27.53 -9.19 9.52
CA ASP A 140 -26.71 -8.19 10.21
C ASP A 140 -25.65 -8.84 11.10
N ALA A 141 -25.99 -9.95 11.78
CA ALA A 141 -25.02 -10.74 12.55
C ALA A 141 -23.91 -11.33 11.67
N MET A 142 -24.28 -11.86 10.50
CA MET A 142 -23.33 -12.36 9.51
C MET A 142 -22.37 -11.25 9.04
N PHE A 143 -22.86 -10.06 8.70
CA PHE A 143 -21.99 -8.95 8.29
C PHE A 143 -21.14 -8.39 9.44
N ARG A 144 -21.61 -8.41 10.70
CA ARG A 144 -20.74 -8.12 11.84
C ARG A 144 -19.56 -9.10 11.93
N GLY A 145 -19.83 -10.39 11.72
CA GLY A 145 -18.79 -11.42 11.67
C GLY A 145 -17.81 -11.22 10.49
N HIS A 146 -18.32 -10.81 9.33
CA HIS A 146 -17.49 -10.44 8.17
C HIS A 146 -16.47 -9.35 8.51
N PHE A 147 -16.93 -8.23 9.08
CA PHE A 147 -16.03 -7.14 9.46
C PHE A 147 -15.05 -7.53 10.58
N ALA A 148 -15.48 -8.36 11.54
CA ALA A 148 -14.59 -8.89 12.56
C ALA A 148 -13.48 -9.77 11.95
N ASN A 149 -13.81 -10.61 10.98
CA ASN A 149 -12.84 -11.42 10.25
C ASN A 149 -11.86 -10.54 9.46
N MET A 150 -12.36 -9.53 8.74
CA MET A 150 -11.51 -8.57 8.02
C MET A 150 -10.52 -7.88 8.94
N LYS A 151 -10.98 -7.40 10.11
CA LYS A 151 -10.12 -6.75 11.11
C LYS A 151 -9.02 -7.70 11.59
N ARG A 152 -9.36 -8.94 11.93
CA ARG A 152 -8.39 -9.97 12.33
C ARG A 152 -7.36 -10.25 11.24
N LEU A 153 -7.77 -10.33 9.97
CA LEU A 153 -6.86 -10.57 8.85
C LEU A 153 -5.95 -9.37 8.58
N ALA A 154 -6.45 -8.14 8.77
CA ALA A 154 -5.66 -6.92 8.65
C ALA A 154 -4.60 -6.84 9.76
N GLU A 155 -4.98 -7.13 11.01
CA GLU A 155 -4.06 -7.20 12.15
C GLU A 155 -2.98 -8.28 11.99
N ALA A 156 -3.32 -9.40 11.35
CA ALA A 156 -2.37 -10.46 11.00
C ALA A 156 -1.44 -10.10 9.83
N GLY A 157 -1.61 -8.94 9.19
CA GLY A 157 -0.86 -8.53 7.99
C GLY A 157 -1.18 -9.34 6.74
N VAL A 158 -2.26 -10.15 6.77
CA VAL A 158 -2.71 -10.98 5.65
C VAL A 158 -3.57 -10.18 4.69
N LEU A 159 -4.45 -9.32 5.19
CA LEU A 159 -5.30 -8.43 4.39
C LEU A 159 -4.67 -7.02 4.34
N VAL A 160 -4.19 -6.60 3.17
CA VAL A 160 -3.46 -5.33 3.02
C VAL A 160 -4.35 -4.18 2.56
N MET A 161 -5.42 -4.52 1.84
CA MET A 161 -6.39 -3.56 1.34
C MET A 161 -7.74 -4.26 1.24
N ALA A 162 -8.78 -3.56 1.67
CA ALA A 162 -10.15 -3.98 1.46
C ALA A 162 -11.02 -2.77 1.17
N GLY A 163 -12.03 -2.93 0.32
CA GLY A 163 -12.97 -1.86 0.02
C GLY A 163 -14.22 -2.33 -0.71
N PRO A 164 -15.31 -1.56 -0.62
CA PRO A 164 -16.50 -1.80 -1.43
C PRO A 164 -16.22 -1.46 -2.90
N LEU A 165 -16.92 -2.15 -3.80
CA LEU A 165 -17.00 -1.80 -5.22
C LEU A 165 -18.37 -1.19 -5.53
N ASP A 166 -18.49 -0.62 -6.72
CA ASP A 166 -19.68 0.11 -7.21
C ASP A 166 -20.91 -0.75 -7.48
N GLY A 167 -20.83 -2.07 -7.28
CA GLY A 167 -21.93 -3.00 -7.54
C GLY A 167 -22.01 -3.47 -8.99
N GLN A 168 -21.20 -2.91 -9.90
CA GLN A 168 -21.26 -3.27 -11.32
C GLN A 168 -20.94 -4.76 -11.50
N GLN A 169 -21.74 -5.43 -12.34
CA GLN A 169 -21.64 -6.87 -12.57
C GLN A 169 -21.80 -7.70 -11.28
N GLY A 170 -22.55 -7.18 -10.29
CA GLY A 170 -22.79 -7.83 -9.01
C GLY A 170 -21.57 -7.85 -8.08
N ARG A 171 -20.50 -7.13 -8.40
CA ARG A 171 -19.28 -7.04 -7.59
C ARG A 171 -19.46 -6.03 -6.47
N ARG A 172 -19.41 -6.49 -5.23
CA ARG A 172 -19.68 -5.70 -4.03
C ARG A 172 -18.43 -5.25 -3.31
N GLY A 173 -17.33 -5.98 -3.45
CA GLY A 173 -16.11 -5.68 -2.72
C GLY A 173 -14.87 -6.32 -3.31
N LEU A 174 -13.74 -5.85 -2.79
CA LEU A 174 -12.40 -6.24 -3.20
C LEU A 174 -11.54 -6.47 -1.96
N PHE A 175 -10.78 -7.55 -1.94
CA PHE A 175 -9.67 -7.76 -1.02
C PHE A 175 -8.36 -7.92 -1.79
N VAL A 176 -7.28 -7.38 -1.24
CA VAL A 176 -5.91 -7.69 -1.64
C VAL A 176 -5.22 -8.39 -0.47
N MET A 177 -4.75 -9.61 -0.71
CA MET A 177 -4.19 -10.48 0.32
C MET A 177 -2.70 -10.74 0.08
N ALA A 178 -1.92 -10.60 1.14
CA ALA A 178 -0.47 -10.76 1.24
C ALA A 178 -0.04 -12.23 1.40
N VAL A 179 -0.57 -13.11 0.55
CA VAL A 179 -0.40 -14.58 0.64
C VAL A 179 0.36 -15.13 -0.57
N PRO A 180 1.04 -16.29 -0.43
CA PRO A 180 1.89 -16.82 -1.51
C PRO A 180 1.09 -17.35 -2.72
N ASP A 181 -0.13 -17.85 -2.50
CA ASP A 181 -0.93 -18.52 -3.52
C ASP A 181 -2.44 -18.40 -3.27
N ILE A 182 -3.21 -18.82 -4.27
CA ILE A 182 -4.68 -18.80 -4.26
C ILE A 182 -5.26 -19.71 -3.19
N ASP A 183 -4.62 -20.84 -2.88
CA ASP A 183 -5.18 -21.81 -1.93
C ASP A 183 -5.06 -21.29 -0.49
N SER A 184 -3.96 -20.60 -0.19
CA SER A 184 -3.80 -19.81 1.04
C SER A 184 -4.87 -18.73 1.15
N ALA A 185 -5.16 -18.01 0.05
CA ALA A 185 -6.23 -17.01 0.03
C ALA A 185 -7.60 -17.64 0.32
N LYS A 186 -7.92 -18.76 -0.32
CA LYS A 186 -9.18 -19.51 -0.09
C LYS A 186 -9.31 -19.93 1.38
N ALA A 187 -8.24 -20.41 2.00
CA ALA A 187 -8.26 -20.82 3.41
C ALA A 187 -8.60 -19.64 4.33
N HIS A 188 -8.05 -18.45 4.08
CA HIS A 188 -8.37 -17.25 4.85
C HIS A 188 -9.77 -16.69 4.57
N VAL A 189 -10.23 -16.75 3.32
CA VAL A 189 -11.56 -16.24 2.92
C VAL A 189 -12.67 -17.19 3.36
N ALA A 190 -12.41 -18.50 3.46
CA ALA A 190 -13.37 -19.49 3.95
C ALA A 190 -13.76 -19.30 5.43
N THR A 191 -12.97 -18.56 6.22
CA THR A 191 -13.33 -18.23 7.62
C THR A 191 -14.36 -17.10 7.71
N ASP A 192 -14.73 -16.50 6.59
CA ASP A 192 -15.71 -15.42 6.52
C ASP A 192 -17.13 -15.98 6.51
N PRO A 193 -18.01 -15.57 7.45
CA PRO A 193 -19.38 -16.08 7.50
C PRO A 193 -20.18 -15.73 6.24
N VAL A 194 -19.89 -14.60 5.57
CA VAL A 194 -20.59 -14.21 4.34
C VAL A 194 -20.28 -15.16 3.18
N ILE A 195 -19.07 -15.72 3.16
CA ILE A 195 -18.66 -16.72 2.16
C ILE A 195 -19.14 -18.11 2.57
N ALA A 196 -18.96 -18.48 3.83
CA ALA A 196 -19.36 -19.79 4.35
C ALA A 196 -20.88 -20.03 4.25
N GLN A 197 -21.69 -18.98 4.41
CA GLN A 197 -23.15 -19.05 4.29
C GLN A 197 -23.65 -18.80 2.86
N GLY A 198 -22.75 -18.54 1.89
CA GLY A 198 -23.11 -18.36 0.49
C GLY A 198 -23.85 -17.07 0.15
N GLU A 199 -23.78 -16.02 1.00
CA GLU A 199 -24.30 -14.68 0.66
C GLU A 199 -23.43 -14.00 -0.41
N MET A 200 -22.12 -14.27 -0.42
CA MET A 200 -21.22 -13.82 -1.48
C MET A 200 -20.35 -14.97 -2.00
N VAL A 201 -19.97 -14.84 -3.27
CA VAL A 201 -19.04 -15.73 -3.97
C VAL A 201 -17.72 -14.98 -4.18
N ALA A 202 -16.61 -15.62 -3.85
CA ALA A 202 -15.27 -15.07 -4.00
C ALA A 202 -14.61 -15.57 -5.30
N GLU A 203 -14.18 -14.65 -6.16
CA GLU A 203 -13.35 -14.91 -7.33
C GLU A 203 -11.89 -14.54 -7.00
N TYR A 204 -10.93 -15.43 -7.31
CA TYR A 204 -9.54 -15.29 -6.90
C TYR A 204 -8.63 -15.10 -8.10
N HIS A 205 -7.75 -14.10 -8.04
CA HIS A 205 -6.81 -13.78 -9.10
C HIS A 205 -5.42 -13.53 -8.54
N ARG A 206 -4.39 -14.06 -9.23
CA ARG A 206 -3.01 -13.67 -8.95
C ARG A 206 -2.85 -12.19 -9.28
N PHE A 207 -2.32 -11.43 -8.33
CA PHE A 207 -2.16 -10.00 -8.46
C PHE A 207 -0.74 -9.61 -8.10
N TYR A 208 -0.04 -9.02 -9.06
CA TYR A 208 1.33 -8.58 -8.86
C TYR A 208 1.38 -7.07 -8.92
N SER A 209 1.84 -6.46 -7.84
CA SER A 209 1.81 -5.00 -7.66
C SER A 209 2.94 -4.56 -6.74
N SER A 210 3.03 -3.25 -6.49
CA SER A 210 4.05 -2.69 -5.61
C SER A 210 3.99 -3.30 -4.21
N ALA A 211 5.16 -3.56 -3.62
CA ALA A 211 5.27 -3.95 -2.22
C ALA A 211 4.76 -2.86 -1.26
N ALA A 212 4.65 -1.61 -1.74
CA ALA A 212 4.12 -0.48 -0.99
C ALA A 212 2.68 -0.67 -0.50
N LEU A 213 1.89 -1.59 -1.08
CA LEU A 213 0.57 -1.94 -0.57
C LEU A 213 0.61 -2.43 0.88
N MET A 214 1.72 -3.04 1.31
CA MET A 214 1.93 -3.45 2.70
C MET A 214 1.94 -2.29 3.70
N LEU A 215 2.15 -1.05 3.24
CA LEU A 215 2.18 0.14 4.08
C LEU A 215 0.78 0.75 4.27
N ILE A 216 -0.20 0.37 3.43
CA ILE A 216 -1.54 0.96 3.47
C ILE A 216 -2.21 0.79 4.84
N PRO A 217 -2.16 -0.38 5.51
CA PRO A 217 -2.75 -0.53 6.85
C PRO A 217 -2.16 0.44 7.88
N GLU A 218 -0.87 0.78 7.78
CA GLU A 218 -0.20 1.73 8.68
C GLU A 218 -0.52 3.20 8.32
N LEU A 219 -0.76 3.48 7.04
CA LEU A 219 -1.00 4.82 6.52
C LEU A 219 -2.48 5.23 6.64
N GLY A 220 -3.43 4.32 6.42
CA GLY A 220 -4.86 4.59 6.45
C GLY A 220 -5.34 5.33 7.70
N PRO A 221 -4.98 4.87 8.93
CA PRO A 221 -5.33 5.56 10.16
C PRO A 221 -4.81 6.99 10.23
N LYS A 222 -3.62 7.27 9.67
CA LYS A 222 -3.01 8.62 9.66
C LYS A 222 -3.73 9.58 8.72
N LEU A 223 -4.48 9.06 7.74
CA LEU A 223 -5.27 9.86 6.79
C LEU A 223 -6.69 10.13 7.31
N THR A 224 -7.09 9.49 8.40
CA THR A 224 -8.46 9.56 8.90
C THR A 224 -8.62 10.81 9.77
N ALA A 225 -9.25 11.85 9.23
CA ALA A 225 -9.51 13.10 9.96
C ALA A 225 -10.51 12.93 11.12
N LYS A 226 -11.43 11.97 11.00
CA LYS A 226 -12.40 11.62 12.05
C LYS A 226 -12.09 10.22 12.56
N PRO A 227 -11.57 10.05 13.80
CA PRO A 227 -11.35 8.72 14.34
C PRO A 227 -12.67 7.93 14.29
N MET A 228 -12.59 6.70 13.75
CA MET A 228 -13.72 5.78 13.62
C MET A 228 -14.18 5.26 14.98
#